data_AF-A0A5N5Q074-F1
#
_entry.id   AF-A0A5N5Q074-F1
#
_cell.length_a   1.000
_cell.length_b   1.000
_cell.length_c   1.000
_cell.angle_alpha   90.00
_cell.angle_beta   90.00
_cell.angle_gamma   90.00
#
_symmetry.space_group_name_H-M   'P 1'
#
loop_
_entity.id
_entity.type
_entity.pdbx_description
1 polymer ?
#
loop_
_entity_poly.entity_id
_entity_poly.type
_entity_poly.pdbx_seq_one_letter_code
_entity_poly.pdbx_strand_id
1 'polypeptide(L)'
;MFTDPVTLACGHSYCLQCIKDHLKRNVRKKCPQCRAELRADCKLRKNVTISAILELHEVGGREMWDRVPTGSEEKFTQDALQRKLDFLKQEMKKIEMLQAEFHSVVQNGSCSLRDNIRTYESSSSVEVLSSSLDCEGGSQSAENSPSPPSATQTDEVVKNSESGSEENRASVSEDPDSLRGFSKGGTSAAAALSAEFVSLSFLHQLGHRRLAFLAQRRRMEVRSCLSLRTQRCRFEACQWMAEQEFTAGRHYWDTETSACSGWAVGVAYAHLGQEERLGRSKSSWCIEWSSGRFSAWHDGTETPLKHTHPSRLRVLLDMDAGHLSFWSGADGEDELYDVRVEFRAPVRPVFWLFGTKPGNALSFPSP
;
A
#
# COMPACT_ATOMS: atom_id res chain seq x y z
N MET A 1 8.22 11.07 -7.90
CA MET A 1 7.88 9.63 -7.93
C MET A 1 7.55 9.20 -9.35
N PHE A 2 8.04 8.03 -9.81
CA PHE A 2 7.75 7.53 -11.16
C PHE A 2 6.34 6.91 -11.23
N THR A 3 5.66 7.05 -12.37
CA THR A 3 4.42 6.32 -12.68
C THR A 3 4.74 5.29 -13.76
N ASP A 4 4.54 4.01 -13.48
CA ASP A 4 4.96 2.91 -14.36
C ASP A 4 6.42 3.06 -14.80
N PRO A 5 7.39 3.01 -13.87
CA PRO A 5 8.80 3.20 -14.19
C PRO A 5 9.25 2.23 -15.29
N VAL A 6 10.06 2.72 -16.21
CA VAL A 6 10.70 1.96 -17.29
C VAL A 6 12.18 2.27 -17.23
N THR A 7 13.03 1.25 -17.34
CA THR A 7 14.49 1.45 -17.39
C THR A 7 14.98 1.16 -18.79
N LEU A 8 15.67 2.13 -19.38
CA LEU A 8 16.29 1.98 -20.69
C LEU A 8 17.56 1.11 -20.59
N ALA A 9 18.04 0.60 -21.72
CA ALA A 9 19.28 -0.17 -21.78
C ALA A 9 20.51 0.59 -21.25
N CYS A 10 20.48 1.93 -21.32
CA CYS A 10 21.51 2.79 -20.74
C CYS A 10 21.39 3.00 -19.21
N GLY A 11 20.50 2.27 -18.53
CA GLY A 11 20.30 2.32 -17.08
C GLY A 11 19.40 3.46 -16.58
N HIS A 12 19.04 4.43 -17.42
CA HIS A 12 18.18 5.55 -17.00
C HIS A 12 16.70 5.17 -16.93
N SER A 13 16.04 5.59 -15.86
CA SER A 13 14.63 5.26 -15.59
C SER A 13 13.70 6.46 -15.76
N TYR A 14 12.52 6.23 -16.34
CA TYR A 14 11.50 7.25 -16.61
C TYR A 14 10.09 6.67 -16.40
N CYS A 15 9.08 7.53 -16.25
CA CYS A 15 7.69 7.06 -16.38
C CYS A 15 7.44 6.54 -17.81
N LEU A 16 6.73 5.43 -17.97
CA LEU A 16 6.43 4.82 -19.27
C LEU A 16 5.88 5.83 -20.29
N GLN A 17 4.94 6.67 -19.85
CA GLN A 17 4.31 7.66 -20.73
C GLN A 17 5.28 8.78 -21.11
N CYS A 18 6.07 9.29 -20.15
CA CYS A 18 7.06 10.33 -20.39
C CYS A 18 8.09 9.91 -21.45
N ILE A 19 8.60 8.68 -21.37
CA ILE A 19 9.57 8.20 -22.35
C ILE A 19 8.91 7.90 -23.70
N LYS A 20 7.68 7.36 -23.74
CA LYS A 20 6.92 7.20 -24.99
C LYS A 20 6.73 8.53 -25.70
N ASP A 21 6.33 9.57 -24.98
CA ASP A 21 6.09 10.90 -25.55
C ASP A 21 7.40 11.55 -26.03
N HIS A 22 8.52 11.32 -25.36
CA HIS A 22 9.84 11.76 -25.85
C HIS A 22 10.22 11.07 -27.16
N LEU A 23 10.09 9.74 -27.21
CA LEU A 23 10.45 8.95 -28.39
C LEU A 23 9.55 9.24 -29.59
N LYS A 24 8.28 9.64 -29.38
CA LYS A 24 7.39 10.10 -30.45
C LYS A 24 7.85 11.42 -31.08
N ARG A 25 8.42 12.33 -30.29
CA ARG A 25 8.88 13.65 -30.77
C ARG A 25 10.31 13.64 -31.31
N ASN A 26 11.07 12.60 -30.99
CA ASN A 26 12.50 12.53 -31.32
C ASN A 26 12.78 11.47 -32.40
N VAL A 27 13.04 11.94 -33.62
CA VAL A 27 13.34 11.10 -34.79
C VAL A 27 14.50 10.14 -34.53
N ARG A 28 15.50 10.56 -33.73
CA ARG A 28 16.71 9.76 -33.47
C ARG A 28 16.58 8.81 -32.27
N LYS A 29 15.39 8.68 -31.66
CA LYS A 29 15.08 7.79 -30.52
C LYS A 29 16.25 7.68 -29.52
N LYS A 30 16.59 8.79 -28.86
CA LYS A 30 17.71 8.86 -27.90
C LYS A 30 17.23 8.95 -26.46
N CYS A 31 18.06 8.48 -25.52
CA CYS A 31 17.83 8.67 -24.10
C CYS A 31 17.85 10.18 -23.78
N PRO A 32 16.84 10.72 -23.06
CA PRO A 32 16.81 12.13 -22.68
C PRO A 32 18.01 12.61 -21.88
N GLN A 33 18.61 11.72 -21.07
CA GLN A 33 19.63 12.08 -20.09
C GLN A 33 21.06 11.90 -20.63
N CYS A 34 21.39 10.72 -21.16
CA CYS A 34 22.74 10.44 -21.66
C CYS A 34 22.85 10.43 -23.19
N ARG A 35 21.75 10.65 -23.92
CA ARG A 35 21.70 10.65 -25.40
C ARG A 35 22.12 9.33 -26.06
N ALA A 36 22.27 8.25 -25.29
CA ALA A 36 22.48 6.91 -25.83
C ALA A 36 21.34 6.54 -26.79
N GLU A 37 21.67 5.91 -27.91
CA GLU A 37 20.70 5.48 -28.91
C GLU A 37 19.87 4.29 -28.40
N LEU A 38 18.56 4.37 -28.58
CA LEU A 38 17.69 3.23 -28.31
C LEU A 38 17.58 2.38 -29.58
N ARG A 39 17.64 1.06 -29.40
CA ARG A 39 17.40 0.12 -30.49
C ARG A 39 16.00 0.35 -31.10
N ALA A 40 15.90 0.23 -32.43
CA ALA A 40 14.68 0.57 -33.16
C ALA A 40 13.46 -0.28 -32.74
N ASP A 41 13.70 -1.48 -32.24
CA ASP A 41 12.75 -2.50 -31.75
C ASP A 41 12.52 -2.46 -30.23
N CYS A 42 13.04 -1.44 -29.53
CA CYS A 42 12.99 -1.37 -28.07
C CYS A 42 11.55 -1.36 -27.54
N LYS A 43 11.07 -2.53 -27.09
CA LYS A 43 9.83 -2.67 -26.34
C LYS A 43 10.05 -2.16 -24.92
N LEU A 44 9.51 -0.98 -24.62
CA LEU A 44 9.54 -0.40 -23.28
C LEU A 44 8.70 -1.27 -22.33
N ARG A 45 9.37 -1.92 -21.38
CA ARG A 45 8.73 -2.73 -20.32
C ARG A 45 8.79 -1.99 -18.99
N LYS A 46 7.74 -2.14 -18.18
CA LYS A 46 7.74 -1.62 -16.80
C LYS A 46 8.85 -2.30 -16.01
N ASN A 47 9.61 -1.53 -15.24
CA ASN A 47 10.55 -2.01 -14.26
C ASN A 47 9.77 -2.36 -12.99
N VAL A 48 9.49 -3.64 -12.82
CA VAL A 48 8.73 -4.18 -11.69
C VAL A 48 9.39 -3.90 -10.33
N THR A 49 10.72 -3.86 -10.28
CA THR A 49 11.48 -3.58 -9.05
C THR A 49 11.27 -2.16 -8.58
N ILE A 50 11.43 -1.17 -9.47
CA ILE A 50 11.18 0.24 -9.12
C ILE A 50 9.69 0.43 -8.80
N SER A 51 8.78 -0.22 -9.53
CA SER A 51 7.35 -0.18 -9.20
C SER A 51 7.08 -0.67 -7.78
N ALA A 52 7.63 -1.82 -7.39
CA ALA A 52 7.45 -2.38 -6.06
C ALA A 52 8.05 -1.48 -4.96
N ILE A 53 9.22 -0.90 -5.19
CA ILE A 53 9.83 0.06 -4.25
C ILE A 53 8.96 1.31 -4.08
N LEU A 54 8.39 1.83 -5.17
CA LEU A 54 7.50 2.98 -5.10
C LEU A 54 6.17 2.65 -4.43
N GLU A 55 5.61 1.46 -4.69
CA GLU A 55 4.43 0.96 -3.99
C GLU A 55 4.69 0.83 -2.49
N LEU A 56 5.82 0.24 -2.10
CA LEU A 56 6.25 0.15 -0.71
C LEU A 56 6.41 1.53 -0.08
N HIS A 57 7.02 2.49 -0.78
CA HIS A 57 7.12 3.86 -0.28
C HIS A 57 5.75 4.54 -0.11
N GLU A 58 4.82 4.30 -1.03
CA GLU A 58 3.45 4.87 -1.01
C GLU A 58 2.60 4.30 0.15
N VAL A 59 2.75 3.03 0.51
CA VAL A 59 2.06 2.41 1.67
C VAL A 59 2.77 2.63 3.01
N GLY A 60 3.76 3.51 3.05
CA GLY A 60 4.51 3.82 4.27
C GLY A 60 5.53 2.77 4.67
N GLY A 61 6.06 2.00 3.72
CA GLY A 61 7.12 1.03 3.92
C GLY A 61 8.34 1.60 4.63
N ARG A 62 8.72 2.88 4.38
CA ARG A 62 9.81 3.53 5.13
C ARG A 62 9.48 3.65 6.62
N GLU A 63 8.29 4.13 6.96
CA GLU A 63 7.82 4.19 8.36
C GLU A 63 7.62 2.80 8.97
N MET A 64 7.30 1.78 8.16
CA MET A 64 7.22 0.38 8.59
C MET A 64 8.62 -0.19 8.90
N TRP A 65 9.64 0.16 8.12
CA TRP A 65 11.05 -0.18 8.36
C TRP A 65 11.64 0.62 9.54
N ASP A 66 11.23 1.89 9.73
CA ASP A 66 11.64 2.72 10.87
C ASP A 66 10.89 2.36 12.17
N ARG A 67 9.71 1.71 12.05
CA ARG A 67 8.97 1.06 13.15
C ARG A 67 9.47 -0.34 13.47
N VAL A 68 10.38 -0.90 12.66
CA VAL A 68 11.23 -1.98 13.16
C VAL A 68 12.08 -1.33 14.24
N PRO A 69 11.96 -1.73 15.52
CA PRO A 69 12.75 -1.11 16.57
C PRO A 69 14.23 -1.28 16.22
N THR A 70 14.86 -0.19 15.78
CA THR A 70 16.32 -0.10 15.72
C THR A 70 16.73 0.00 17.18
N GLY A 71 17.36 -1.09 17.64
CA GLY A 71 17.42 -1.45 19.05
C GLY A 71 17.86 -0.30 19.95
N SER A 72 16.99 0.04 20.89
CA SER A 72 17.40 0.36 22.25
C SER A 72 16.62 -0.57 23.19
N GLU A 73 17.26 -1.69 23.51
CA GLU A 73 17.06 -2.50 24.72
C GLU A 73 15.62 -2.94 25.08
N GLU A 74 14.97 -3.73 24.23
CA GLU A 74 14.00 -4.71 24.71
C GLU A 74 14.66 -6.08 24.74
N LYS A 75 14.68 -6.69 25.94
CA LYS A 75 15.16 -8.06 26.15
C LYS A 75 14.57 -8.99 25.09
N PHE A 76 15.47 -9.62 24.36
CA PHE A 76 15.21 -10.61 23.33
C PHE A 76 14.62 -11.87 23.98
N THR A 77 13.32 -11.85 24.26
CA THR A 77 12.61 -13.04 24.73
C THR A 77 12.40 -13.99 23.56
N GLN A 78 12.54 -15.29 23.81
CA GLN A 78 12.35 -16.34 22.80
C GLN A 78 10.99 -16.21 22.09
N ASP A 79 9.97 -15.75 22.82
CA ASP A 79 8.63 -15.45 22.29
C ASP A 79 8.62 -14.32 21.26
N ALA A 80 9.44 -13.28 21.44
CA ALA A 80 9.54 -12.18 20.48
C ALA A 80 10.19 -12.62 19.17
N LEU A 81 11.21 -13.49 19.22
CA LEU A 81 11.70 -14.12 17.98
C LEU A 81 10.68 -15.06 17.37
N GLN A 82 9.98 -15.84 18.18
CA GLN A 82 9.03 -16.81 17.66
C GLN A 82 7.92 -16.10 16.88
N ARG A 83 7.41 -14.98 17.41
CA ARG A 83 6.46 -14.13 16.70
C ARG A 83 7.04 -13.54 15.40
N LYS A 84 8.32 -13.13 15.40
CA LYS A 84 9.00 -12.67 14.18
C LYS A 84 9.14 -13.78 13.14
N LEU A 85 9.49 -14.98 13.58
CA LEU A 85 9.63 -16.14 12.73
C LEU A 85 8.28 -16.56 12.14
N ASP A 86 7.22 -16.54 12.95
CA ASP A 86 5.87 -16.91 12.51
C ASP A 86 5.29 -15.89 11.52
N PHE A 87 5.55 -14.60 11.73
CA PHE A 87 5.21 -13.54 10.77
C PHE A 87 5.93 -13.76 9.43
N LEU A 88 7.26 -13.97 9.45
CA LEU A 88 8.04 -14.21 8.23
C LEU A 88 7.60 -15.49 7.52
N LYS A 89 7.30 -16.57 8.26
CA LYS A 89 6.74 -17.80 7.71
C LYS A 89 5.38 -17.57 7.05
N GLN A 90 4.53 -16.74 7.64
CA GLN A 90 3.21 -16.41 7.07
C GLN A 90 3.34 -15.61 5.78
N GLU A 91 4.29 -14.67 5.71
CA GLU A 91 4.59 -13.94 4.47
C GLU A 91 5.20 -14.84 3.38
N MET A 92 6.11 -15.75 3.74
CA MET A 92 6.64 -16.74 2.80
C MET A 92 5.53 -17.65 2.24
N LYS A 93 4.58 -18.09 3.08
CA LYS A 93 3.44 -18.90 2.64
C LYS A 93 2.50 -18.13 1.68
N LYS A 94 2.35 -16.81 1.86
CA LYS A 94 1.59 -15.97 0.91
C LYS A 94 2.28 -15.90 -0.44
N ILE A 95 3.61 -15.77 -0.45
CA ILE A 95 4.40 -15.76 -1.69
C ILE A 95 4.27 -17.12 -2.40
N GLU A 96 4.37 -18.23 -1.68
CA GLU A 96 4.20 -19.58 -2.22
C GLU A 96 2.80 -19.80 -2.80
N MET A 97 1.75 -19.32 -2.12
CA MET A 97 0.37 -19.41 -2.61
C MET A 97 0.16 -18.58 -3.88
N LEU A 98 0.72 -17.37 -3.94
CA LEU A 98 0.68 -16.52 -5.15
C LEU A 98 1.50 -17.13 -6.30
N GLN A 99 2.61 -17.80 -6.00
CA GLN A 99 3.40 -18.55 -6.97
C GLN A 99 2.64 -19.77 -7.50
N ALA A 100 1.92 -20.49 -6.64
CA ALA A 100 1.07 -21.63 -7.04
C ALA A 100 -0.12 -21.17 -7.90
N GLU A 101 -0.77 -20.08 -7.52
CA GLU A 101 -1.85 -19.47 -8.30
C GLU A 101 -1.35 -19.01 -9.68
N PHE A 102 -0.19 -18.33 -9.73
CA PHE A 102 0.45 -17.95 -10.98
C PHE A 102 0.83 -19.17 -11.84
N HIS A 103 1.41 -20.22 -11.25
CA HIS A 103 1.72 -21.46 -11.97
C HIS A 103 0.47 -22.13 -12.54
N SER A 104 -0.63 -22.19 -11.78
CA SER A 104 -1.90 -22.74 -12.27
C SER A 104 -2.48 -21.96 -13.45
N VAL A 105 -2.39 -20.63 -13.43
CA VAL A 105 -2.83 -19.75 -14.52
C VAL A 105 -1.96 -19.95 -15.76
N VAL A 106 -0.64 -20.08 -15.58
CA VAL A 106 0.31 -20.36 -16.66
C VAL A 106 0.08 -21.76 -17.25
N GLN A 107 -0.18 -22.76 -16.41
CA GLN A 107 -0.37 -24.15 -16.84
C GLN A 107 -1.71 -24.33 -17.56
N ASN A 108 -2.79 -23.73 -17.07
CA ASN A 108 -4.11 -23.71 -17.72
C ASN A 108 -4.09 -22.91 -19.03
N GLY A 109 -3.37 -21.78 -19.07
CA GLY A 109 -3.13 -21.02 -20.29
C GLY A 109 -2.29 -21.79 -21.31
N SER A 110 -1.33 -22.60 -20.85
CA SER A 110 -0.51 -23.45 -21.72
C SER A 110 -1.29 -24.64 -22.30
N CYS A 111 -2.24 -25.22 -21.56
CA CYS A 111 -3.13 -26.26 -22.07
C CYS A 111 -4.08 -25.73 -23.14
N SER A 112 -4.67 -24.55 -22.91
CA SER A 112 -5.56 -23.89 -23.88
C SER A 112 -4.83 -23.51 -25.18
N LEU A 113 -3.57 -23.06 -25.10
CA LEU A 113 -2.73 -22.82 -26.28
C LEU A 113 -2.36 -24.12 -27.02
N ARG A 114 -2.09 -25.22 -26.29
CA ARG A 114 -1.70 -26.51 -26.88
C ARG A 114 -2.87 -27.18 -27.62
N ASP A 115 -4.10 -27.02 -27.13
CA ASP A 115 -5.32 -27.51 -27.80
C ASP A 115 -5.68 -26.67 -29.04
N ASN A 116 -5.41 -25.36 -28.99
CA ASN A 116 -5.55 -24.47 -30.15
C ASN A 116 -4.51 -24.75 -31.24
N ILE A 117 -3.29 -25.17 -30.87
CA ILE A 117 -2.26 -25.57 -31.84
C ILE A 117 -2.60 -26.92 -32.49
N ARG A 118 -3.07 -27.91 -31.73
CA ARG A 118 -3.50 -29.22 -32.26
C ARG A 118 -4.70 -29.14 -33.20
N THR A 119 -5.66 -28.26 -32.91
CA THR A 119 -6.81 -28.03 -33.79
C THR A 119 -6.42 -27.30 -35.07
N TYR A 120 -5.40 -26.42 -35.02
CA TYR A 120 -4.85 -25.77 -36.19
C TYR A 120 -4.05 -26.74 -37.08
N GLU A 121 -3.22 -27.61 -36.48
CA GLU A 121 -2.44 -28.64 -37.19
C GLU A 121 -3.31 -29.73 -37.81
N SER A 122 -4.49 -30.01 -37.24
CA SER A 122 -5.46 -30.96 -37.82
C SER A 122 -6.25 -30.41 -39.01
N SER A 123 -6.15 -29.09 -39.28
CA SER A 123 -6.90 -28.40 -40.34
C SER A 123 -6.06 -28.02 -41.57
N SER A 124 -4.75 -28.19 -41.51
CA SER A 124 -3.80 -27.80 -42.55
C SER A 124 -3.16 -29.04 -43.18
N SER A 125 -3.74 -29.52 -44.28
CA SER A 125 -3.08 -30.48 -45.18
C SER A 125 -1.85 -29.82 -45.83
N VAL A 126 -0.66 -30.25 -45.44
CA VAL A 126 0.56 -30.14 -46.25
C VAL A 126 1.45 -31.33 -45.93
N GLU A 127 1.62 -32.20 -46.93
CA GLU A 127 2.58 -33.30 -46.89
C GLU A 127 4.01 -32.85 -47.22
N VAL A 128 4.96 -33.72 -46.86
CA VAL A 128 6.35 -33.92 -47.34
C VAL A 128 7.36 -32.81 -46.94
N LEU A 129 8.55 -33.06 -46.35
CA LEU A 129 9.52 -34.14 -46.52
C LEU A 129 10.26 -34.50 -45.22
N SER A 130 10.51 -35.80 -45.06
CA SER A 130 11.52 -36.35 -44.17
C SER A 130 12.93 -36.10 -44.73
N SER A 131 13.89 -35.85 -43.84
CA SER A 131 15.28 -36.27 -44.03
C SER A 131 16.08 -36.28 -42.72
N SER A 132 16.47 -37.50 -42.32
CA SER A 132 17.74 -37.97 -41.74
C SER A 132 18.38 -37.25 -40.53
N LEU A 133 18.58 -37.97 -39.40
CA LEU A 133 19.83 -38.66 -38.94
C LEU A 133 20.94 -37.64 -38.58
N ASP A 134 21.72 -37.67 -37.50
CA ASP A 134 21.96 -38.55 -36.34
C ASP A 134 22.75 -37.72 -35.30
N CYS A 135 22.77 -38.13 -34.03
CA CYS A 135 23.99 -38.56 -33.32
C CYS A 135 23.82 -38.50 -31.78
N GLU A 136 24.02 -39.68 -31.21
CA GLU A 136 24.33 -40.00 -29.81
C GLU A 136 25.51 -39.18 -29.25
N GLY A 137 25.80 -39.10 -27.95
CA GLY A 137 25.33 -39.80 -26.77
C GLY A 137 26.23 -39.42 -25.57
N GLY A 138 25.81 -39.82 -24.36
CA GLY A 138 26.60 -40.19 -23.17
C GLY A 138 27.72 -39.26 -22.65
N SER A 139 27.99 -39.07 -21.36
CA SER A 139 27.60 -39.76 -20.13
C SER A 139 28.13 -38.93 -18.93
N GLN A 140 27.45 -39.03 -17.78
CA GLN A 140 27.92 -39.26 -16.38
C GLN A 140 29.32 -38.69 -15.98
N SER A 141 29.57 -38.08 -14.82
CA SER A 141 29.32 -38.51 -13.42
C SER A 141 29.69 -37.33 -12.47
N ALA A 142 28.93 -37.07 -11.40
CA ALA A 142 29.21 -37.43 -9.99
C ALA A 142 30.20 -36.52 -9.20
N GLU A 143 29.62 -35.88 -8.18
CA GLU A 143 30.10 -35.71 -6.78
C GLU A 143 31.55 -35.29 -6.49
N ASN A 144 31.72 -34.14 -5.82
CA ASN A 144 32.01 -34.06 -4.38
C ASN A 144 32.41 -32.65 -3.93
N SER A 145 31.85 -32.21 -2.80
CA SER A 145 32.40 -31.15 -1.95
C SER A 145 33.66 -31.66 -1.22
N PRO A 146 34.57 -30.77 -0.75
CA PRO A 146 34.54 -30.46 0.68
C PRO A 146 34.95 -29.02 1.08
N SER A 147 34.58 -28.69 2.30
CA SER A 147 34.83 -27.48 3.11
C SER A 147 36.32 -27.30 3.55
N PRO A 148 36.69 -26.19 4.21
CA PRO A 148 38.03 -25.59 4.19
C PRO A 148 38.91 -25.93 5.42
N PRO A 149 40.20 -25.53 5.43
CA PRO A 149 41.01 -25.49 6.64
C PRO A 149 41.14 -24.09 7.25
N SER A 150 41.26 -24.10 8.57
CA SER A 150 41.71 -23.03 9.47
C SER A 150 43.25 -23.02 9.58
N ALA A 151 43.86 -21.85 9.83
CA ALA A 151 44.67 -21.57 11.03
C ALA A 151 45.68 -20.41 10.86
N THR A 152 45.74 -19.57 11.93
CA THR A 152 46.93 -18.87 12.50
C THR A 152 47.59 -17.72 11.70
N GLN A 153 48.12 -16.61 12.27
CA GLN A 153 48.74 -16.37 13.59
C GLN A 153 48.91 -14.83 13.82
N THR A 154 48.82 -14.39 15.10
CA THR A 154 49.61 -13.35 15.85
C THR A 154 49.75 -11.90 15.30
N ASP A 155 49.87 -10.80 16.08
CA ASP A 155 50.57 -10.52 17.34
C ASP A 155 49.99 -9.30 18.12
N GLU A 156 50.50 -9.15 19.35
CA GLU A 156 50.18 -8.28 20.50
C GLU A 156 50.26 -6.74 20.34
N VAL A 157 49.74 -6.01 21.37
CA VAL A 157 50.39 -4.94 22.21
C VAL A 157 49.25 -4.14 22.89
N VAL A 158 48.86 -4.42 24.14
CA VAL A 158 49.37 -3.96 25.46
C VAL A 158 48.77 -2.62 25.97
N LYS A 159 48.07 -2.74 27.12
CA LYS A 159 47.87 -1.79 28.26
C LYS A 159 47.02 -0.51 28.00
N ASN A 160 46.15 -0.05 28.92
CA ASN A 160 46.33 0.01 30.37
C ASN A 160 45.00 0.36 31.12
N SER A 161 44.84 -0.28 32.30
CA SER A 161 44.43 0.28 33.62
C SER A 161 43.02 0.89 33.83
N GLU A 162 42.16 0.28 34.67
CA GLU A 162 41.95 0.53 36.14
C GLU A 162 41.04 1.75 36.40
N SER A 163 40.16 1.84 37.40
CA SER A 163 39.65 0.99 38.48
C SER A 163 38.59 1.82 39.25
N GLY A 164 37.83 1.18 40.16
CA GLY A 164 37.11 1.82 41.29
C GLY A 164 35.59 1.96 41.09
N SER A 165 34.77 1.10 41.73
CA SER A 165 34.21 1.23 43.10
C SER A 165 33.17 2.38 43.18
N GLU A 166 31.98 2.27 43.74
CA GLU A 166 31.43 1.38 44.77
C GLU A 166 29.90 1.59 44.85
N GLU A 167 29.25 0.69 45.56
CA GLU A 167 27.82 0.56 45.85
C GLU A 167 27.18 1.80 46.51
N ASN A 168 25.87 2.05 46.29
CA ASN A 168 24.85 1.74 47.31
C ASN A 168 23.43 2.32 47.06
N ARG A 169 22.46 1.44 47.36
CA ARG A 169 21.20 1.66 48.10
C ARG A 169 19.89 1.98 47.36
N ALA A 170 18.95 1.07 47.64
CA ALA A 170 17.54 1.03 47.31
C ALA A 170 16.67 2.08 48.02
N SER A 171 15.49 2.33 47.46
CA SER A 171 14.25 2.59 48.22
C SER A 171 13.01 2.27 47.37
N VAL A 172 11.99 1.76 48.07
CA VAL A 172 10.72 1.19 47.61
C VAL A 172 9.59 2.16 47.96
N SER A 173 8.54 2.24 47.11
CA SER A 173 7.15 2.57 47.47
C SER A 173 6.26 2.30 46.23
N GLU A 174 5.55 1.18 46.14
CA GLU A 174 4.16 0.91 46.56
C GLU A 174 3.06 1.70 45.78
N ASP A 175 2.28 0.91 45.00
CA ASP A 175 1.01 1.11 44.25
C ASP A 175 -0.15 1.72 45.09
N PRO A 176 -1.35 2.14 44.55
CA PRO A 176 -2.16 1.46 43.53
C PRO A 176 -3.15 2.29 42.65
N ASP A 177 -3.97 1.55 41.89
CA ASP A 177 -5.29 1.86 41.30
C ASP A 177 -5.42 2.21 39.81
N SER A 178 -5.31 1.13 39.03
CA SER A 178 -6.17 0.86 37.88
C SER A 178 -7.66 0.84 38.27
N LEU A 179 -8.53 1.48 37.45
CA LEU A 179 -9.82 0.98 36.95
C LEU A 179 -10.81 2.12 36.69
N ARG A 180 -11.12 2.36 35.41
CA ARG A 180 -12.44 2.67 34.81
C ARG A 180 -12.15 3.10 33.36
N GLY A 181 -12.56 2.41 32.31
CA GLY A 181 -13.76 1.62 32.09
C GLY A 181 -14.32 2.12 30.77
N PHE A 182 -13.90 1.52 29.66
CA PHE A 182 -14.44 1.84 28.34
C PHE A 182 -15.88 1.32 28.27
N SER A 183 -16.85 2.20 28.48
CA SER A 183 -18.25 1.90 28.21
C SER A 183 -18.46 1.79 26.71
N LYS A 184 -18.81 0.57 26.24
CA LYS A 184 -19.53 0.38 24.99
C LYS A 184 -20.85 1.14 25.08
N GLY A 185 -20.94 2.30 24.47
CA GLY A 185 -22.20 3.00 24.25
C GLY A 185 -22.76 2.53 22.93
N GLY A 186 -23.67 1.55 22.95
CA GLY A 186 -24.40 1.16 21.74
C GLY A 186 -25.31 2.29 21.28
N THR A 187 -24.89 3.05 20.28
CA THR A 187 -25.77 3.96 19.56
C THR A 187 -26.40 3.23 18.38
N SER A 188 -27.63 2.77 18.60
CA SER A 188 -28.52 2.17 17.60
C SER A 188 -28.65 3.04 16.33
N ALA A 189 -29.01 2.41 15.20
CA ALA A 189 -29.35 2.98 13.88
C ALA A 189 -30.22 4.26 13.90
N ALA A 190 -30.84 4.60 15.03
CA ALA A 190 -31.48 5.88 15.29
C ALA A 190 -30.54 7.10 15.16
N ALA A 191 -29.22 6.96 15.34
CA ALA A 191 -28.27 8.06 15.18
C ALA A 191 -28.25 8.63 13.74
N ALA A 192 -28.50 7.78 12.74
CA ALA A 192 -28.58 8.19 11.34
C ALA A 192 -29.85 8.99 10.99
N LEU A 193 -30.94 8.87 11.78
CA LEU A 193 -32.24 9.50 11.47
C LEU A 193 -32.25 11.03 11.64
N SER A 194 -31.19 11.63 12.17
CA SER A 194 -31.08 13.09 12.37
C SER A 194 -29.89 13.74 11.65
N ALA A 195 -29.08 12.96 10.94
CA ALA A 195 -27.91 13.46 10.24
C ALA A 195 -28.27 13.91 8.82
N GLU A 196 -27.68 15.01 8.36
CA GLU A 196 -27.83 15.52 7.00
C GLU A 196 -26.93 14.71 6.04
N PHE A 197 -27.50 14.22 4.92
CA PHE A 197 -26.70 13.60 3.87
C PHE A 197 -25.87 14.67 3.14
N VAL A 198 -24.56 14.46 3.03
CA VAL A 198 -23.66 15.38 2.36
C VAL A 198 -23.20 14.84 1.02
N SER A 199 -23.58 15.54 -0.06
CA SER A 199 -23.05 15.29 -1.39
C SER A 199 -21.65 15.89 -1.54
N LEU A 200 -20.62 15.04 -1.46
CA LEU A 200 -19.23 15.48 -1.51
C LEU A 200 -18.80 16.06 -2.86
N SER A 201 -17.91 17.05 -2.81
CA SER A 201 -17.30 17.71 -3.97
C SER A 201 -15.78 17.85 -3.79
N PHE A 202 -15.04 17.97 -4.90
CA PHE A 202 -13.59 17.83 -4.92
C PHE A 202 -12.91 18.81 -5.89
N LEU A 203 -12.28 19.86 -5.35
CA LEU A 203 -11.37 20.71 -6.11
C LEU A 203 -10.02 20.04 -6.29
N HIS A 204 -9.47 20.14 -7.51
CA HIS A 204 -8.14 19.59 -7.84
C HIS A 204 -7.04 20.05 -6.87
N GLN A 205 -7.15 21.28 -6.36
CA GLN A 205 -6.15 21.88 -5.47
C GLN A 205 -6.10 21.23 -4.07
N LEU A 206 -7.17 20.57 -3.64
CA LEU A 206 -7.29 19.92 -2.32
C LEU A 206 -6.83 18.46 -2.32
N GLY A 207 -6.36 17.96 -3.46
CA GLY A 207 -5.94 16.58 -3.62
C GLY A 207 -4.54 16.43 -4.16
N HIS A 208 -4.11 15.19 -4.27
CA HIS A 208 -2.90 14.81 -4.97
C HIS A 208 -3.12 14.81 -6.48
N ARG A 209 -2.12 15.28 -7.23
CA ARG A 209 -2.12 15.41 -8.70
C ARG A 209 -2.41 14.12 -9.48
N ARG A 210 -2.25 12.94 -8.86
CA ARG A 210 -2.53 11.65 -9.50
C ARG A 210 -3.98 11.23 -9.38
N LEU A 211 -4.77 11.88 -8.53
CA LEU A 211 -6.19 11.62 -8.42
C LEU A 211 -6.94 12.58 -9.34
N ALA A 212 -8.03 12.10 -9.93
CA ALA A 212 -9.02 12.96 -10.55
C ALA A 212 -10.44 12.56 -10.13
N PHE A 213 -11.30 13.56 -9.98
CA PHE A 213 -12.71 13.36 -9.73
C PHE A 213 -13.50 13.53 -11.02
N LEU A 214 -14.22 12.50 -11.42
CA LEU A 214 -15.10 12.47 -12.58
C LEU A 214 -16.52 12.82 -12.13
N ALA A 215 -16.88 14.11 -12.18
CA ALA A 215 -18.15 14.61 -11.66
C ALA A 215 -19.39 13.87 -12.20
N GLN A 216 -19.41 13.55 -13.50
CA GLN A 216 -20.54 12.83 -14.16
C GLN A 216 -20.81 11.45 -13.55
N ARG A 217 -19.76 10.78 -13.05
CA ARG A 217 -19.85 9.43 -12.46
C ARG A 217 -19.69 9.47 -10.95
N ARG A 218 -19.52 10.66 -10.36
CA ARG A 218 -19.11 10.92 -8.97
C ARG A 218 -18.05 9.93 -8.49
N ARG A 219 -16.94 9.86 -9.24
CA ARG A 219 -15.91 8.84 -9.05
C ARG A 219 -14.52 9.44 -8.98
N MET A 220 -13.78 9.13 -7.93
CA MET A 220 -12.38 9.50 -7.77
C MET A 220 -11.49 8.34 -8.24
N GLU A 221 -10.65 8.59 -9.24
CA GLU A 221 -9.82 7.56 -9.87
C GLU A 221 -8.34 7.96 -9.85
N VAL A 222 -7.47 6.94 -9.79
CA VAL A 222 -6.04 7.15 -10.04
C VAL A 222 -5.77 7.29 -11.53
N ARG A 223 -5.19 8.41 -11.94
CA ARG A 223 -4.73 8.65 -13.29
C ARG A 223 -3.25 8.31 -13.44
N SER A 224 -2.93 7.68 -14.56
CA SER A 224 -1.58 7.54 -15.09
C SER A 224 -1.08 8.89 -15.63
N CYS A 225 -0.76 9.81 -14.72
CA CYS A 225 -0.08 11.09 -14.92
C CYS A 225 -0.17 11.70 -16.34
N LEU A 226 -1.11 12.63 -16.54
CA LEU A 226 -1.00 13.60 -17.63
C LEU A 226 -0.04 14.71 -17.21
N SER A 227 0.67 15.28 -18.19
CA SER A 227 1.82 16.17 -18.05
C SER A 227 1.55 17.55 -17.42
N LEU A 228 1.03 17.62 -16.19
CA LEU A 228 0.88 18.87 -15.45
C LEU A 228 2.06 19.00 -14.47
N ARG A 229 3.23 19.36 -15.00
CA ARG A 229 4.47 19.55 -14.21
C ARG A 229 4.41 20.71 -13.20
N THR A 230 3.30 21.46 -13.12
CA THR A 230 3.27 22.78 -12.46
C THR A 230 2.09 23.03 -11.53
N GLN A 231 1.17 22.09 -11.32
CA GLN A 231 0.09 22.33 -10.36
C GLN A 231 0.52 21.94 -8.94
N ARG A 232 0.47 22.92 -8.02
CA ARG A 232 0.57 22.68 -6.58
C ARG A 232 -0.55 21.72 -6.19
N CYS A 233 -0.20 20.67 -5.44
CA CYS A 233 -1.14 19.69 -4.93
C CYS A 233 -1.10 19.71 -3.40
N ARG A 234 -2.22 19.37 -2.75
CA ARG A 234 -2.37 19.52 -1.29
C ARG A 234 -1.57 18.49 -0.49
N PHE A 235 -1.37 17.31 -1.06
CA PHE A 235 -0.78 16.14 -0.41
C PHE A 235 0.26 15.49 -1.31
N GLU A 236 1.31 14.90 -0.72
CA GLU A 236 2.27 14.07 -1.47
C GLU A 236 1.79 12.64 -1.70
N ALA A 237 1.09 12.07 -0.72
CA ALA A 237 0.41 10.78 -0.86
C ALA A 237 -0.85 10.95 -1.71
N CYS A 238 -1.38 9.86 -2.29
CA CYS A 238 -2.62 9.85 -3.09
C CYS A 238 -3.87 10.07 -2.22
N GLN A 239 -3.92 11.20 -1.54
CA GLN A 239 -4.98 11.66 -0.66
C GLN A 239 -5.75 12.79 -1.32
N TRP A 240 -7.02 12.93 -0.96
CA TRP A 240 -7.85 14.04 -1.36
C TRP A 240 -8.81 14.42 -0.25
N MET A 241 -8.82 15.71 0.07
CA MET A 241 -9.74 16.33 0.99
C MET A 241 -10.95 16.91 0.22
N ALA A 242 -12.15 16.63 0.69
CA ALA A 242 -13.37 17.19 0.11
C ALA A 242 -13.46 18.71 0.36
N GLU A 243 -14.28 19.40 -0.44
CA GLU A 243 -14.51 20.84 -0.30
C GLU A 243 -15.29 21.18 0.97
N GLN A 244 -16.18 20.27 1.39
CA GLN A 244 -17.02 20.45 2.56
C GLN A 244 -16.19 20.48 3.84
N GLU A 245 -16.55 21.41 4.70
CA GLU A 245 -15.93 21.67 5.98
C GLU A 245 -17.03 21.86 7.02
N PHE A 246 -16.90 21.15 8.13
CA PHE A 246 -17.91 21.11 9.18
C PHE A 246 -17.35 21.69 10.47
N THR A 247 -18.14 22.57 11.08
CA THR A 247 -17.86 23.18 12.39
C THR A 247 -18.93 22.87 13.42
N ALA A 248 -20.09 22.37 12.99
CA ALA A 248 -21.26 22.07 13.82
C ALA A 248 -22.19 21.10 13.08
N GLY A 249 -23.15 20.52 13.80
CA GLY A 249 -24.20 19.67 13.26
C GLY A 249 -23.81 18.20 13.05
N ARG A 250 -24.77 17.46 12.52
CA ARG A 250 -24.68 16.02 12.22
C ARG A 250 -24.72 15.79 10.73
N HIS A 251 -23.68 15.16 10.21
CA HIS A 251 -23.47 14.97 8.79
C HIS A 251 -23.14 13.52 8.51
N TYR A 252 -23.61 12.99 7.40
CA TYR A 252 -23.15 11.69 6.93
C TYR A 252 -22.94 11.66 5.43
N TRP A 253 -22.06 10.77 4.99
CA TRP A 253 -21.84 10.50 3.57
C TRP A 253 -21.44 9.05 3.38
N ASP A 254 -21.74 8.54 2.19
CA ASP A 254 -21.42 7.17 1.80
C ASP A 254 -20.27 7.17 0.80
N THR A 255 -19.50 6.09 0.76
CA THR A 255 -18.40 5.88 -0.19
C THR A 255 -18.35 4.42 -0.61
N GLU A 256 -18.38 4.19 -1.92
CA GLU A 256 -18.21 2.87 -2.51
C GLU A 256 -16.74 2.55 -2.72
N THR A 257 -16.35 1.41 -2.16
CA THR A 257 -14.97 0.96 -1.98
C THR A 257 -14.65 -0.29 -2.79
N SER A 258 -15.67 -0.95 -3.35
CA SER A 258 -15.56 -2.20 -4.12
C SER A 258 -14.60 -2.15 -5.32
N ALA A 259 -14.42 -0.97 -5.92
CA ALA A 259 -13.55 -0.78 -7.08
C ALA A 259 -12.10 -0.38 -6.70
N CYS A 260 -11.68 -0.59 -5.46
CA CYS A 260 -10.36 -0.23 -4.98
C CYS A 260 -9.72 -1.37 -4.19
N SER A 261 -8.51 -1.78 -4.57
CA SER A 261 -7.78 -2.85 -3.87
C SER A 261 -7.26 -2.45 -2.49
N GLY A 262 -7.25 -1.14 -2.20
CA GLY A 262 -6.83 -0.61 -0.92
C GLY A 262 -7.15 0.88 -0.82
N TRP A 263 -7.70 1.28 0.32
CA TRP A 263 -8.19 2.63 0.54
C TRP A 263 -8.20 2.98 2.03
N ALA A 264 -8.19 4.28 2.34
CA ALA A 264 -8.61 4.80 3.62
C ALA A 264 -9.68 5.87 3.44
N VAL A 265 -10.69 5.86 4.30
CA VAL A 265 -11.80 6.81 4.33
C VAL A 265 -11.91 7.35 5.74
N GLY A 266 -11.96 8.66 5.88
CA GLY A 266 -12.00 9.27 7.19
C GLY A 266 -12.23 10.76 7.16
N VAL A 267 -11.82 11.39 8.25
CA VAL A 267 -11.91 12.83 8.46
C VAL A 267 -10.58 13.37 8.97
N ALA A 268 -10.33 14.64 8.69
CA ALA A 268 -9.19 15.34 9.23
C ALA A 268 -9.52 16.81 9.46
N TYR A 269 -8.75 17.47 10.31
CA TYR A 269 -8.78 18.93 10.36
C TYR A 269 -8.32 19.53 9.03
N ALA A 270 -8.89 20.66 8.64
CA ALA A 270 -8.59 21.32 7.36
C ALA A 270 -7.09 21.63 7.16
N HIS A 271 -6.34 21.75 8.26
CA HIS A 271 -4.91 22.05 8.28
C HIS A 271 -3.99 20.81 8.20
N LEU A 272 -4.52 19.59 7.98
CA LEU A 272 -3.71 18.36 7.86
C LEU A 272 -2.49 18.54 6.92
N GLY A 273 -1.25 18.34 7.36
CA GLY A 273 -0.06 18.68 6.58
C GLY A 273 0.05 18.01 5.19
N GLN A 274 0.87 18.59 4.29
CA GLN A 274 1.07 18.04 2.95
C GLN A 274 1.74 16.66 2.95
N GLU A 275 2.65 16.43 3.90
CA GLU A 275 3.39 15.18 4.08
C GLU A 275 2.68 14.22 5.06
N GLU A 276 1.67 14.71 5.79
CA GLU A 276 0.91 13.89 6.73
C GLU A 276 0.01 12.88 6.00
N ARG A 277 -0.10 11.70 6.60
CA ARG A 277 -0.97 10.62 6.13
C ARG A 277 -2.19 10.51 7.02
N LEU A 278 -3.35 10.32 6.40
CA LEU A 278 -4.64 10.14 7.03
C LEU A 278 -4.57 9.02 8.10
N GLY A 279 -4.96 9.36 9.33
CA GLY A 279 -4.93 8.47 10.51
C GLY A 279 -3.57 8.37 11.21
N ARG A 280 -2.50 8.99 10.68
CA ARG A 280 -1.13 8.89 11.22
C ARG A 280 -0.72 10.12 12.04
N SER A 281 -1.67 11.00 12.30
CA SER A 281 -1.48 12.18 13.14
C SER A 281 -2.67 12.41 14.04
N LYS A 282 -2.49 13.26 15.05
CA LYS A 282 -3.56 13.73 15.95
C LYS A 282 -4.66 14.51 15.23
N SER A 283 -4.40 14.94 14.01
CA SER A 283 -5.31 15.77 13.21
C SER A 283 -6.22 14.96 12.29
N SER A 284 -6.20 13.63 12.37
CA SER A 284 -6.97 12.78 11.46
C SER A 284 -7.39 11.43 12.05
N TRP A 285 -8.51 10.93 11.56
CA TRP A 285 -9.14 9.66 11.96
C TRP A 285 -9.65 8.96 10.71
N CYS A 286 -9.40 7.67 10.55
CA CYS A 286 -9.93 6.92 9.40
C CYS A 286 -10.11 5.44 9.67
N ILE A 287 -10.90 4.81 8.81
CA ILE A 287 -10.84 3.37 8.58
C ILE A 287 -10.05 3.10 7.31
N GLU A 288 -9.31 2.01 7.33
CA GLU A 288 -8.41 1.59 6.27
C GLU A 288 -8.59 0.12 5.92
N TRP A 289 -8.61 -0.16 4.61
CA TRP A 289 -8.37 -1.48 4.05
C TRP A 289 -7.05 -1.50 3.28
N SER A 290 -6.09 -2.31 3.73
CA SER A 290 -4.78 -2.43 3.10
C SER A 290 -4.21 -3.84 3.24
N SER A 291 -3.88 -4.49 2.13
CA SER A 291 -3.21 -5.81 2.09
C SER A 291 -3.90 -6.88 2.95
N GLY A 292 -5.24 -6.92 2.94
CA GLY A 292 -6.04 -7.86 3.71
C GLY A 292 -6.23 -7.50 5.19
N ARG A 293 -5.75 -6.32 5.62
CA ARG A 293 -6.00 -5.78 6.96
C ARG A 293 -7.08 -4.72 6.91
N PHE A 294 -8.03 -4.83 7.83
CA PHE A 294 -9.09 -3.86 8.03
C PHE A 294 -8.94 -3.24 9.42
N SER A 295 -8.64 -1.94 9.49
CA SER A 295 -8.26 -1.30 10.76
C SER A 295 -8.74 0.15 10.81
N ALA A 296 -9.12 0.61 12.00
CA ALA A 296 -9.23 2.02 12.31
C ALA A 296 -7.85 2.60 12.69
N TRP A 297 -7.61 3.86 12.36
CA TRP A 297 -6.35 4.55 12.59
C TRP A 297 -6.56 5.96 13.15
N HIS A 298 -5.78 6.29 14.18
CA HIS A 298 -5.64 7.64 14.72
C HIS A 298 -4.28 7.78 15.42
N ASP A 299 -3.61 8.94 15.26
CA ASP A 299 -2.31 9.22 15.87
C ASP A 299 -1.24 8.11 15.64
N GLY A 300 -1.35 7.44 14.49
CA GLY A 300 -0.47 6.33 14.14
C GLY A 300 -0.77 5.02 14.89
N THR A 301 -1.77 4.98 15.76
CA THR A 301 -2.26 3.77 16.42
C THR A 301 -3.25 3.04 15.53
N GLU A 302 -2.98 1.76 15.30
CA GLU A 302 -3.85 0.84 14.54
C GLU A 302 -4.79 0.11 15.50
N THR A 303 -6.08 0.09 15.20
CA THR A 303 -7.08 -0.73 15.88
C THR A 303 -7.70 -1.70 14.88
N PRO A 304 -7.35 -3.01 14.90
CA PRO A 304 -7.91 -4.00 13.99
C PRO A 304 -9.43 -4.16 14.16
N LEU A 305 -10.15 -4.23 13.04
CA LEU A 305 -11.61 -4.34 13.02
C LEU A 305 -12.04 -5.76 12.62
N LYS A 306 -13.13 -6.24 13.21
CA LYS A 306 -13.68 -7.59 13.00
C LYS A 306 -14.71 -7.62 11.88
N HIS A 307 -14.38 -7.02 10.73
CA HIS A 307 -15.26 -7.01 9.57
C HIS A 307 -14.45 -7.34 8.31
N THR A 308 -15.12 -7.93 7.32
CA THR A 308 -14.54 -8.17 6.00
C THR A 308 -14.55 -6.88 5.17
N HIS A 309 -13.89 -6.84 4.02
CA HIS A 309 -13.82 -5.64 3.17
C HIS A 309 -15.23 -5.10 2.84
N PRO A 310 -15.69 -3.97 3.42
CA PRO A 310 -17.02 -3.44 3.14
C PRO A 310 -17.05 -2.93 1.69
N SER A 311 -18.14 -3.18 0.98
CA SER A 311 -18.35 -2.68 -0.39
C SER A 311 -18.81 -1.22 -0.42
N ARG A 312 -19.47 -0.80 0.66
CA ARG A 312 -19.91 0.56 0.97
C ARG A 312 -19.54 0.90 2.40
N LEU A 313 -19.01 2.10 2.61
CA LEU A 313 -18.76 2.66 3.93
C LEU A 313 -19.59 3.93 4.11
N ARG A 314 -20.27 4.04 5.24
CA ARG A 314 -20.92 5.28 5.70
C ARG A 314 -20.08 5.89 6.82
N VAL A 315 -19.83 7.19 6.73
CA VAL A 315 -19.22 7.97 7.80
C VAL A 315 -20.30 8.87 8.40
N LEU A 316 -20.46 8.82 9.72
CA LEU A 316 -21.34 9.70 10.47
C LEU A 316 -20.47 10.58 11.39
N LEU A 317 -20.57 11.89 11.18
CA LEU A 317 -19.86 12.93 11.93
C LEU A 317 -20.88 13.76 12.71
N ASP A 318 -20.86 13.66 14.03
CA ASP A 318 -21.59 14.53 14.94
C ASP A 318 -20.60 15.50 15.60
N MET A 319 -20.53 16.71 15.05
CA MET A 319 -19.64 17.76 15.57
C MET A 319 -20.12 18.27 16.93
N ASP A 320 -21.43 18.25 17.18
CA ASP A 320 -22.03 18.83 18.39
C ASP A 320 -21.85 17.90 19.59
N ALA A 321 -21.99 16.59 19.39
CA ALA A 321 -21.75 15.58 20.43
C ALA A 321 -20.30 15.11 20.51
N GLY A 322 -19.43 15.52 19.56
CA GLY A 322 -18.05 15.05 19.48
C GLY A 322 -17.96 13.56 19.21
N HIS A 323 -18.68 13.08 18.19
CA HIS A 323 -18.77 11.66 17.88
C HIS A 323 -18.51 11.39 16.40
N LEU A 324 -17.69 10.39 16.11
CA LEU A 324 -17.39 9.91 14.76
C LEU A 324 -17.63 8.41 14.73
N SER A 325 -18.48 7.94 13.81
CA SER A 325 -18.70 6.52 13.59
C SER A 325 -18.70 6.13 12.13
N PHE A 326 -18.37 4.87 11.90
CA PHE A 326 -18.24 4.26 10.59
C PHE A 326 -19.09 3.01 10.52
N TRP A 327 -19.80 2.85 9.41
CA TRP A 327 -20.80 1.80 9.25
C TRP A 327 -20.64 1.10 7.90
N SER A 328 -20.97 -0.19 7.85
CA SER A 328 -21.08 -0.92 6.58
C SER A 328 -22.40 -0.57 5.91
N GLY A 329 -22.35 0.11 4.76
CA GLY A 329 -23.55 0.55 4.05
C GLY A 329 -24.20 -0.49 3.14
N ALA A 330 -23.74 -1.76 3.17
CA ALA A 330 -24.34 -2.87 2.42
C ALA A 330 -24.70 -4.01 3.38
N ASP A 331 -25.89 -4.58 3.18
CA ASP A 331 -26.50 -5.73 3.88
C ASP A 331 -26.14 -5.85 5.38
N GLY A 332 -26.71 -4.97 6.20
CA GLY A 332 -26.65 -5.10 7.66
C GLY A 332 -26.61 -3.78 8.43
N GLU A 333 -26.11 -2.69 7.80
CA GLU A 333 -25.85 -1.42 8.51
C GLU A 333 -25.12 -1.69 9.84
N ASP A 334 -24.09 -2.53 9.79
CA ASP A 334 -23.30 -2.88 10.96
C ASP A 334 -22.35 -1.74 11.31
N GLU A 335 -22.33 -1.36 12.59
CA GLU A 335 -21.35 -0.41 13.12
C GLU A 335 -19.95 -1.06 13.08
N LEU A 336 -19.04 -0.45 12.33
CA LEU A 336 -17.68 -0.94 12.13
C LEU A 336 -16.74 -0.41 13.21
N TYR A 337 -16.92 0.87 13.55
CA TYR A 337 -16.08 1.58 14.52
C TYR A 337 -16.79 2.84 15.00
N ASP A 338 -16.70 3.12 16.30
CA ASP A 338 -17.15 4.36 16.92
C ASP A 338 -16.03 4.97 17.76
N VAL A 339 -15.99 6.30 17.81
CA VAL A 339 -15.04 7.03 18.65
C VAL A 339 -15.60 8.38 19.07
N ARG A 340 -15.37 8.73 20.34
CA ARG A 340 -15.57 10.09 20.84
C ARG A 340 -14.36 10.94 20.55
N VAL A 341 -14.58 12.11 19.95
CA VAL A 341 -13.55 13.06 19.55
C VAL A 341 -13.94 14.45 20.03
N GLU A 342 -13.05 15.08 20.78
CA GLU A 342 -13.16 16.50 21.07
C GLU A 342 -12.63 17.28 19.86
N PHE A 343 -13.51 17.66 18.93
CA PHE A 343 -13.12 18.42 17.76
C PHE A 343 -12.74 19.85 18.12
N ARG A 344 -11.48 20.23 17.85
CA ARG A 344 -10.93 21.55 18.22
C ARG A 344 -10.79 22.52 17.05
N ALA A 345 -11.15 22.07 15.85
CA ALA A 345 -11.03 22.82 14.60
C ALA A 345 -12.02 22.27 13.56
N PRO A 346 -12.27 23.00 12.46
CA PRO A 346 -13.12 22.53 11.38
C PRO A 346 -12.62 21.22 10.77
N VAL A 347 -13.54 20.31 10.49
CA VAL A 347 -13.28 18.94 10.02
C VAL A 347 -13.72 18.79 8.58
N ARG A 348 -12.91 18.08 7.78
CA ARG A 348 -13.20 17.77 6.38
C ARG A 348 -13.12 16.27 6.12
N PRO A 349 -13.96 15.71 5.22
CA PRO A 349 -13.79 14.36 4.71
C PRO A 349 -12.48 14.22 3.94
N VAL A 350 -11.76 13.12 4.17
CA VAL A 350 -10.49 12.81 3.48
C VAL A 350 -10.48 11.35 3.04
N PHE A 351 -9.96 11.14 1.83
CA PHE A 351 -9.88 9.86 1.16
C PHE A 351 -8.45 9.58 0.72
N TRP A 352 -8.02 8.33 0.83
CA TRP A 352 -6.71 7.87 0.37
C TRP A 352 -6.87 6.60 -0.45
N LEU A 353 -6.28 6.54 -1.63
CA LEU A 353 -6.22 5.31 -2.44
C LEU A 353 -4.80 4.73 -2.37
N PHE A 354 -4.67 3.45 -1.97
CA PHE A 354 -3.41 2.74 -1.97
C PHE A 354 -3.07 2.22 -3.35
N GLY A 355 -1.80 2.37 -3.70
CA GLY A 355 -1.27 1.91 -4.97
C GLY A 355 -1.82 2.72 -6.12
N THR A 356 -1.00 2.89 -7.12
CA THR A 356 -1.36 3.74 -8.26
C THR A 356 -1.71 2.95 -9.51
N LYS A 357 -2.27 1.77 -9.26
CA LYS A 357 -2.77 0.86 -10.27
C LYS A 357 -3.95 1.53 -11.00
N PRO A 358 -3.87 1.71 -12.33
CA PRO A 358 -4.99 2.20 -13.10
C PRO A 358 -6.23 1.32 -12.87
N GLY A 359 -7.37 1.95 -12.60
CA GLY A 359 -8.63 1.26 -12.30
C GLY A 359 -9.08 1.36 -10.84
N ASN A 360 -8.15 1.58 -9.90
CA ASN A 360 -8.51 1.85 -8.50
C ASN A 360 -9.32 3.13 -8.39
N ALA A 361 -10.47 3.03 -7.72
CA ALA A 361 -11.37 4.16 -7.58
C ALA A 361 -12.28 4.06 -6.36
N LEU A 362 -12.68 5.22 -5.86
CA LEU A 362 -13.79 5.38 -4.91
C LEU A 362 -14.95 6.06 -5.63
N SER A 363 -16.19 5.66 -5.32
CA SER A 363 -17.38 6.31 -5.88
C SER A 363 -18.24 6.90 -4.77
N PHE A 364 -18.89 8.04 -5.04
CA PHE A 364 -19.61 8.81 -4.05
C PHE A 364 -21.08 8.87 -4.46
N PRO A 365 -21.95 8.03 -3.90
CA PRO A 365 -23.36 8.04 -4.24
C PRO A 365 -23.99 9.42 -3.96
N SER A 366 -25.07 9.68 -4.65
CA SER A 366 -25.99 10.79 -4.35
C SER A 366 -27.22 10.21 -3.63
N PRO A 367 -27.92 11.02 -2.83
CA PRO A 367 -29.04 10.55 -2.03
C PRO A 367 -30.23 10.12 -2.89
#